data_AF-W7NHA3-F1
#
_entry.id   AF-W7NHA3-F1
#
_cell.length_a   1.000
_cell.length_b   1.000
_cell.length_c   1.000
_cell.angle_alpha   90.00
_cell.angle_beta   90.00
_cell.angle_gamma   90.00
#
_symmetry.space_group_name_H-M   'P 1'
#
loop_
_entity.id
_entity.type
_entity.pdbx_description
1 polymer ?
#
loop_
_entity_poly.entity_id
_entity_poly.type
_entity_poly.pdbx_seq_one_letter_code
_entity_poly.pdbx_strand_id
1 'polypeptide(L)'
;MSKSTVLALKIMACDSVATVLSDVQRGDVITVKDKAGNTQAIVALSTIPFGHKVAVAALNIGEEVLKYGESLGVATQTIVAGDYVHTHNLASQYGRGDLTHDEAVTHARTSRYQEAVK
;
A
#
# COMPACT_ATOMS: atom_id res chain seq x y z
N MET A 1 13.05 -17.99 -18.92
CA MET A 1 11.97 -16.99 -19.11
C MET A 1 12.46 -15.67 -18.56
N SER A 2 12.54 -14.62 -19.39
CA SER A 2 12.94 -13.29 -18.93
C SER A 2 11.85 -12.76 -18.00
N LYS A 3 12.19 -12.37 -16.77
CA LYS A 3 11.24 -11.70 -15.88
C LYS A 3 10.84 -10.37 -16.52
N SER A 4 9.53 -10.11 -16.62
CA SER A 4 9.06 -8.82 -17.08
C SER A 4 9.22 -7.80 -15.94
N THR A 5 9.63 -6.59 -16.29
CA THR A 5 9.71 -5.49 -15.32
C THR A 5 8.40 -4.72 -15.37
N VAL A 6 7.65 -4.74 -14.27
CA VAL A 6 6.39 -3.99 -14.13
C VAL A 6 6.62 -2.72 -13.33
N LEU A 7 5.92 -1.63 -13.67
CA LEU A 7 6.02 -0.35 -12.95
C LEU A 7 4.92 -0.23 -11.89
N ALA A 8 5.26 0.30 -10.72
CA ALA A 8 4.30 0.70 -9.70
C ALA A 8 4.63 2.08 -9.10
N LEU A 9 3.61 2.78 -8.59
CA LEU A 9 3.76 4.11 -7.99
C LEU A 9 3.45 4.10 -6.49
N LYS A 10 4.43 4.55 -5.70
CA LYS A 10 4.29 4.89 -4.27
C LYS A 10 4.21 6.41 -4.15
N ILE A 11 3.13 6.94 -3.58
CA ILE A 11 2.88 8.39 -3.64
C ILE A 11 3.54 9.11 -2.48
N MET A 12 3.34 8.61 -1.26
CA MET A 12 3.91 9.18 -0.04
C MET A 12 5.00 8.28 0.53
N ALA A 13 5.99 8.88 1.20
CA ALA A 13 7.07 8.13 1.85
C ALA A 13 6.54 7.13 2.90
N CYS A 14 5.47 7.51 3.62
CA CYS A 14 4.79 6.69 4.61
C CYS A 14 3.85 5.63 4.02
N ASP A 15 3.61 5.60 2.70
CA ASP A 15 2.74 4.58 2.11
C ASP A 15 3.35 3.19 2.29
N SER A 16 2.55 2.24 2.77
CA SER A 16 2.93 0.82 2.88
C SER A 16 2.56 0.00 1.64
N VAL A 17 1.89 0.63 0.67
CA VAL A 17 1.50 0.03 -0.62
C VAL A 17 1.82 0.94 -1.81
N ALA A 18 1.95 0.34 -2.99
CA ALA A 18 2.06 1.02 -4.27
C ALA A 18 0.97 0.55 -5.25
N THR A 19 0.67 1.36 -6.27
CA THR A 19 -0.30 0.99 -7.33
C THR A 19 0.43 0.44 -8.54
N VAL A 20 0.09 -0.76 -9.00
CA VAL A 20 0.70 -1.33 -10.22
C VAL A 20 0.10 -0.70 -11.48
N LEU A 21 0.93 -0.44 -12.49
CA LEU A 21 0.55 0.26 -13.73
C LEU A 21 0.39 -0.68 -14.94
N SER A 22 0.47 -1.99 -14.73
CA SER A 22 0.04 -3.04 -15.65
C SER A 22 -0.36 -4.27 -14.84
N ASP A 23 -0.91 -5.28 -15.51
CA ASP A 23 -1.05 -6.61 -14.87
C ASP A 23 0.33 -7.14 -14.47
N VAL A 24 0.38 -7.77 -13.30
CA VAL A 24 1.57 -8.39 -12.71
C VAL A 24 1.33 -9.89 -12.62
N GLN A 25 2.30 -10.69 -13.03
CA GLN A 25 2.32 -12.13 -12.77
C GLN A 25 3.18 -12.46 -11.56
N ARG A 26 2.87 -13.58 -10.90
CA ARG A 26 3.71 -14.10 -9.82
C ARG A 26 5.17 -14.26 -10.31
N GLY A 27 6.10 -13.72 -9.54
CA GLY A 27 7.53 -13.78 -9.83
C GLY A 27 8.08 -12.62 -10.66
N ASP A 28 7.22 -11.76 -11.23
CA ASP A 28 7.64 -10.53 -11.89
C ASP A 28 8.39 -9.60 -10.93
N VAL A 29 9.28 -8.79 -11.49
CA VAL A 29 9.97 -7.73 -10.75
C VAL A 29 9.18 -6.44 -10.94
N ILE A 30 8.63 -5.93 -9.85
CA ILE A 30 7.95 -4.65 -9.79
C ILE A 30 8.99 -3.59 -9.42
N THR A 31 9.19 -2.62 -10.30
CA THR A 31 9.92 -1.38 -10.01
C THR A 31 8.93 -0.38 -9.42
N VAL A 32 9.01 -0.16 -8.12
CA VAL A 32 8.25 0.87 -7.41
C VAL A 32 9.00 2.18 -7.54
N LYS A 33 8.34 3.23 -8.02
CA LYS A 33 8.87 4.60 -8.08
C LYS A 33 8.13 5.52 -7.12
N ASP A 34 8.84 6.46 -6.51
CA ASP A 34 8.24 7.53 -5.72
C ASP A 34 8.31 8.91 -6.42
N LYS A 35 7.70 9.94 -5.80
CA LYS A 35 7.69 11.32 -6.32
C LYS A 35 9.09 11.95 -6.42
N ALA A 36 10.05 11.47 -5.62
CA ALA A 36 11.42 11.97 -5.59
C ALA A 36 12.31 11.30 -6.65
N GLY A 37 11.78 10.33 -7.40
CA GLY A 37 12.51 9.58 -8.42
C GLY A 37 13.29 8.39 -7.87
N ASN A 38 13.15 8.05 -6.58
CA ASN A 38 13.76 6.85 -6.02
C ASN A 38 13.04 5.60 -6.54
N THR A 39 13.79 4.50 -6.61
CA THR A 39 13.27 3.21 -7.09
C THR A 39 13.56 2.08 -6.12
N GLN A 40 12.56 1.22 -5.89
CA GLN A 40 12.68 -0.02 -5.13
C GLN A 40 12.22 -1.20 -6.00
N ALA A 41 13.00 -2.28 -6.05
CA ALA A 41 12.61 -3.51 -6.73
C ALA A 41 11.96 -4.48 -5.76
N ILE A 42 10.79 -5.03 -6.12
CA ILE A 42 10.02 -5.98 -5.33
C ILE A 42 9.61 -7.15 -6.22
N VAL A 43 9.64 -8.37 -5.70
CA VAL A 43 9.15 -9.55 -6.43
C VAL A 43 7.69 -9.78 -6.08
N ALA A 44 6.82 -9.89 -7.10
CA ALA A 44 5.41 -10.20 -6.89
C ALA A 44 5.22 -11.64 -6.38
N LEU A 45 4.43 -11.82 -5.32
CA LEU A 45 4.16 -13.15 -4.75
C LEU A 45 2.89 -13.80 -5.29
N SER A 46 2.05 -13.03 -5.98
CA SER A 46 0.85 -13.47 -6.68
C SER A 46 0.61 -12.64 -7.95
N THR A 47 -0.38 -13.02 -8.75
CA THR A 47 -0.90 -12.15 -9.80
C THR A 47 -1.58 -10.93 -9.17
N ILE A 48 -1.38 -9.74 -9.76
CA ILE A 48 -1.97 -8.48 -9.31
C ILE A 48 -2.57 -7.77 -10.53
N PRO A 49 -3.89 -7.50 -10.56
CA PRO A 49 -4.50 -6.77 -11.68
C PRO A 49 -3.99 -5.33 -11.82
N PHE A 50 -4.03 -4.79 -13.03
CA PHE A 50 -3.78 -3.37 -13.29
C PHE A 50 -4.56 -2.46 -12.32
N GLY A 51 -3.88 -1.44 -11.76
CA GLY A 51 -4.50 -0.47 -10.85
C GLY A 51 -4.67 -0.95 -9.40
N HIS A 52 -4.35 -2.21 -9.11
CA HIS A 52 -4.43 -2.74 -7.75
C HIS A 52 -3.17 -2.48 -6.93
N LYS A 53 -3.21 -2.84 -5.65
CA LYS A 53 -2.17 -2.51 -4.68
C LYS A 53 -1.21 -3.67 -4.48
N VAL A 54 0.08 -3.36 -4.49
CA VAL A 54 1.15 -4.25 -4.01
C VAL A 54 1.74 -3.69 -2.72
N ALA A 55 2.02 -4.55 -1.74
CA ALA A 55 2.72 -4.17 -0.52
C ALA A 55 4.20 -3.83 -0.80
N VAL A 56 4.68 -2.72 -0.23
CA VAL A 56 6.09 -2.29 -0.38
C VAL A 56 6.93 -2.49 0.88
N ALA A 57 6.27 -2.87 1.98
CA ALA A 57 6.85 -3.19 3.27
C ALA A 57 6.04 -4.33 3.91
N ALA A 58 6.62 -5.00 4.91
CA ALA A 58 5.88 -5.96 5.71
C ALA A 58 4.94 -5.24 6.69
N LEU A 59 3.79 -5.86 6.95
CA LEU A 59 2.78 -5.42 7.88
C LEU A 59 2.29 -6.62 8.71
N ASN A 60 2.23 -6.47 10.02
CA ASN A 60 1.62 -7.44 10.92
C ASN A 60 0.09 -7.31 10.90
N ILE A 61 -0.59 -8.34 11.41
CA ILE A 61 -2.04 -8.31 11.62
C ILE A 61 -2.40 -7.10 12.49
N GLY A 62 -3.40 -6.33 12.07
CA GLY A 62 -3.89 -5.14 12.77
C GLY A 62 -3.12 -3.86 12.46
N GLU A 63 -1.98 -3.91 11.76
CA GLU A 63 -1.25 -2.70 11.36
C GLU A 63 -1.96 -1.96 10.23
N GLU A 64 -1.77 -0.64 10.18
CA GLU A 64 -2.40 0.24 9.18
C GLU A 64 -1.83 -0.01 7.77
N VAL A 65 -2.72 -0.13 6.80
CA VAL A 65 -2.35 -0.09 5.38
C VAL A 65 -2.48 1.36 4.89
N LEU A 66 -1.35 2.03 4.65
CA LEU A 66 -1.31 3.45 4.31
C LEU A 66 -1.18 3.68 2.81
N LYS A 67 -2.02 4.55 2.26
CA LYS A 67 -1.90 5.05 0.89
C LYS A 67 -2.30 6.51 0.83
N TYR A 68 -1.55 7.31 0.06
CA TYR A 68 -1.71 8.77 0.01
C TYR A 68 -1.53 9.44 1.40
N GLY A 69 -0.76 8.81 2.29
CA GLY A 69 -0.59 9.26 3.67
C GLY A 69 -1.76 8.96 4.61
N GLU A 70 -2.81 8.33 4.12
CA GLU A 70 -4.02 8.00 4.87
C GLU A 70 -4.17 6.49 5.09
N SER A 71 -4.75 6.12 6.23
CA SER A 71 -5.08 4.72 6.52
C SER A 71 -6.25 4.27 5.66
N LEU A 72 -6.02 3.27 4.81
CA LEU A 72 -7.05 2.54 4.07
C LEU A 72 -7.83 1.58 4.97
N GLY A 73 -7.31 1.28 6.16
CA GLY A 73 -7.79 0.25 7.06
C GLY A 73 -6.64 -0.56 7.65
N VAL A 74 -6.95 -1.74 8.20
CA VAL A 74 -5.96 -2.60 8.87
C VAL A 74 -5.78 -3.94 8.18
N ALA A 75 -4.57 -4.48 8.24
CA ALA A 75 -4.25 -5.80 7.72
C ALA A 75 -4.99 -6.89 8.53
N THR A 76 -5.70 -7.78 7.85
CA THR A 76 -6.43 -8.91 8.50
C THR A 76 -5.60 -10.18 8.62
N GLN A 77 -4.44 -10.20 7.97
CA GLN A 77 -3.42 -11.23 8.02
C GLN A 77 -2.05 -10.55 7.86
N THR A 78 -0.95 -11.25 8.16
CA THR A 78 0.39 -10.74 7.88
C THR A 78 0.53 -10.51 6.37
N ILE A 79 1.03 -9.34 5.99
CA ILE A 79 1.30 -8.96 4.60
C ILE A 79 2.82 -8.75 4.48
N VAL A 80 3.45 -9.33 3.47
CA VAL A 80 4.87 -9.10 3.18
C VAL A 80 5.04 -8.29 1.90
N ALA A 81 6.22 -7.69 1.70
CA ALA A 81 6.51 -6.95 0.47
C ALA A 81 6.31 -7.86 -0.77
N GLY A 82 5.56 -7.36 -1.76
CA GLY A 82 5.21 -8.10 -2.97
C GLY A 82 3.85 -8.80 -2.93
N ASP A 83 3.15 -8.80 -1.79
CA ASP A 83 1.79 -9.30 -1.69
C ASP A 83 0.77 -8.40 -2.39
N TYR A 84 -0.28 -9.03 -2.93
CA TYR A 84 -1.46 -8.36 -3.43
C TYR A 84 -2.34 -7.87 -2.27
N VAL A 85 -2.51 -6.56 -2.11
CA VAL A 85 -3.32 -5.98 -1.03
C VAL A 85 -4.73 -5.60 -1.51
N HIS A 86 -5.74 -6.31 -1.00
CA HIS A 86 -7.15 -6.08 -1.33
C HIS A 86 -8.08 -6.56 -0.20
N THR A 87 -9.39 -6.61 -0.45
CA THR A 87 -10.42 -6.93 0.56
C THR A 87 -10.24 -8.27 1.28
N HIS A 88 -9.45 -9.20 0.73
CA HIS A 88 -9.15 -10.49 1.37
C HIS A 88 -8.10 -10.40 2.49
N ASN A 89 -7.25 -9.37 2.49
CA ASN A 89 -6.19 -9.15 3.49
C ASN A 89 -6.22 -7.75 4.13
N LEU A 90 -7.21 -6.93 3.78
CA LEU A 90 -7.41 -5.57 4.29
C LEU A 90 -8.88 -5.37 4.68
N ALA A 91 -9.11 -4.99 5.93
CA ALA A 91 -10.41 -4.52 6.41
C ALA A 91 -10.46 -2.99 6.36
N SER A 92 -11.33 -2.44 5.51
CA SER A 92 -11.55 -0.99 5.41
C SER A 92 -12.14 -0.43 6.70
N GLN A 93 -11.59 0.70 7.17
CA GLN A 93 -12.16 1.48 8.28
C GLN A 93 -13.07 2.63 7.80
N TYR A 94 -13.12 2.90 6.49
CA TYR A 94 -14.04 3.90 5.93
C TYR A 94 -15.48 3.38 5.89
N GLY A 95 -16.44 4.24 6.24
CA GLY A 95 -17.88 3.94 6.16
C GLY A 95 -18.44 3.11 7.31
N ARG A 96 -17.63 2.84 8.34
CA ARG A 96 -18.01 2.11 9.57
C ARG A 96 -18.40 3.11 10.66
N GLY A 97 -19.59 3.70 10.54
CA GLY A 97 -20.12 4.67 11.51
C GLY A 97 -20.37 4.10 12.91
N ASP A 98 -20.25 2.77 13.06
CA ASP A 98 -20.28 2.02 14.30
C ASP A 98 -18.94 2.03 15.05
N LEU A 99 -17.84 2.40 14.40
CA LEU A 99 -16.54 2.59 15.05
C LEU A 99 -16.46 4.03 15.57
N THR A 100 -16.26 4.18 16.88
CA THR A 100 -16.05 5.49 17.53
C THR A 100 -14.85 6.17 16.87
N HIS A 101 -15.03 7.38 16.35
CA HIS A 101 -13.94 8.18 15.83
C HIS A 101 -13.06 8.61 17.00
N ASP A 102 -11.92 7.97 17.16
CA ASP A 102 -10.92 8.37 18.15
C ASP A 102 -10.32 9.73 17.73
N GLU A 103 -10.44 10.74 18.58
CA GLU A 103 -9.94 12.09 18.34
C GLU A 103 -8.42 12.12 18.14
N ALA A 104 -7.69 11.15 18.72
CA ALA A 104 -6.24 11.00 18.54
C ALA A 104 -5.90 10.57 17.09
N VAL A 105 -6.73 9.72 16.48
CA VAL A 105 -6.58 9.27 15.09
C VAL A 105 -6.83 10.43 14.13
N THR A 106 -7.82 11.28 14.43
CA THR A 106 -8.14 12.46 13.61
C THR A 106 -6.97 13.46 13.58
N HIS A 107 -6.37 13.75 14.75
CA HIS A 107 -5.21 14.65 14.82
C HIS A 107 -3.97 14.08 14.13
N ALA A 108 -3.72 12.78 14.26
CA ALA A 108 -2.63 12.11 13.55
C ALA A 108 -2.77 12.22 12.01
N ARG A 109 -3.99 12.08 11.48
CA ARG A 109 -4.30 12.26 10.05
C ARG A 109 -4.01 13.68 9.56
N THR A 110 -4.49 14.69 10.30
CA THR A 110 -4.23 16.10 9.93
C THR A 110 -2.73 16.42 9.94
N SER A 111 -1.99 15.91 10.92
CA SER A 111 -0.54 16.09 11.00
C SER A 111 0.19 15.44 9.82
N ARG A 112 -0.15 14.18 9.48
CA ARG A 112 0.48 13.45 8.36
C ARG A 112 0.22 14.14 7.02
N TYR A 113 -0.99 14.62 6.76
CA TYR A 113 -1.30 15.35 5.53
C TYR A 113 -0.54 16.68 5.43
N GLN A 114 -0.43 17.44 6.51
CA GLN A 114 0.31 18.72 6.51
C GLN A 114 1.82 18.54 6.30
N GLU A 115 2.41 17.46 6.82
CA GLU A 115 3.81 17.11 6.55
C GLU A 115 4.01 16.59 5.11
N ALA A 116 3.05 15.84 4.58
CA ALA A 116 3.08 15.25 3.24
C ALA A 116 3.12 16.27 2.08
N VAL A 117 2.51 17.44 2.30
CA VAL A 117 2.31 18.50 1.29
C VAL A 117 3.44 19.55 1.32
N LYS A 118 4.37 19.47 2.29
CA LYS A 118 5.63 20.23 2.26
C LYS A 118 6.66 19.56 1.33
#